data_AF-A0A3A8JA76-F1
#
_entry.id   AF-A0A3A8JA76-F1
#
_cell.length_a   1.000
_cell.length_b   1.000
_cell.length_c   1.000
_cell.angle_alpha   90.00
_cell.angle_beta   90.00
_cell.angle_gamma   90.00
#
_symmetry.space_group_name_H-M   'P 1'
#
loop_
_entity.id
_entity.type
_entity.pdbx_description
1 polymer ?
#
loop_
_entity_poly.entity_id
_entity_poly.type
_entity_poly.pdbx_seq_one_letter_code
_entity_poly.pdbx_strand_id
1 'polypeptide(L)'
;MLLCTGLALTACGGAMTPEEAAAEETPLATSEAALITCGDWVGWSDTGVVRCLSNPDCGTNWVCEPRLKADDAPSLDDGPQQRPPVCPAGQVAVPYVNSGKMRYQFQYRACYDEAGNYTHTEYQYRNYASSCISC
;
A
#
# COMPACT_ATOMS: atom_id res chain seq x y z
N MET A 1 13.14 -60.22 -0.60
CA MET A 1 14.41 -60.32 -1.35
C MET A 1 14.04 -60.38 -2.82
N LEU A 2 14.74 -59.59 -3.66
CA LEU A 2 14.73 -59.64 -5.13
C LEU A 2 13.51 -59.01 -5.84
N LEU A 3 13.66 -57.84 -6.46
CA LEU A 3 14.38 -57.48 -7.73
C LEU A 3 13.28 -57.25 -8.80
N CYS A 4 13.26 -56.29 -9.72
CA CYS A 4 14.28 -55.51 -10.44
C CYS A 4 13.50 -54.39 -11.20
N THR A 5 13.89 -53.11 -11.18
CA THR A 5 14.66 -52.41 -12.26
C THR A 5 14.33 -52.94 -13.66
N GLY A 6 13.75 -52.20 -14.61
CA GLY A 6 14.02 -50.83 -15.05
C GLY A 6 14.15 -50.84 -16.58
N LEU A 7 14.06 -49.65 -17.21
CA LEU A 7 14.31 -49.33 -18.65
C LEU A 7 13.14 -49.66 -19.62
N ALA A 8 12.78 -48.84 -20.61
CA ALA A 8 13.36 -47.59 -21.10
C ALA A 8 12.48 -46.97 -22.23
N LEU A 9 12.56 -45.63 -22.31
CA LEU A 9 12.64 -44.80 -23.54
C LEU A 9 11.43 -44.65 -24.49
N THR A 10 10.83 -43.45 -24.40
CA THR A 10 10.63 -42.48 -25.50
C THR A 10 10.01 -42.95 -26.83
N ALA A 11 8.73 -42.65 -27.00
CA ALA A 11 8.09 -42.22 -28.25
C ALA A 11 6.66 -41.74 -27.87
N CYS A 12 6.22 -40.49 -27.95
CA CYS A 12 6.62 -39.33 -28.73
C CYS A 12 7.05 -38.17 -27.83
N GLY A 13 8.25 -37.66 -28.06
CA GLY A 13 8.61 -36.31 -27.63
C GLY A 13 7.84 -35.31 -28.49
N GLY A 14 6.89 -34.61 -27.88
CA GLY A 14 6.66 -33.21 -28.18
C GLY A 14 7.24 -32.43 -27.01
N ALA A 15 8.09 -31.44 -27.27
CA ALA A 15 8.35 -30.44 -26.24
C ALA A 15 6.98 -29.86 -25.87
N MET A 16 6.55 -30.02 -24.62
CA MET A 16 5.39 -29.31 -24.11
C MET A 16 5.63 -27.83 -24.41
N THR A 17 4.81 -27.25 -25.28
CA THR A 17 4.96 -25.84 -25.60
C THR A 17 4.68 -25.06 -24.30
N PRO A 18 5.32 -23.89 -24.09
CA PRO A 18 5.06 -23.07 -22.90
C PRO A 18 3.57 -22.76 -22.67
N GLU A 19 2.75 -22.87 -23.73
CA GLU A 19 1.30 -22.70 -23.70
C GLU A 19 0.53 -23.88 -23.07
N GLU A 20 1.01 -25.12 -23.16
CA GLU A 20 0.36 -26.29 -22.54
C GLU A 20 0.73 -26.46 -21.06
N ALA A 21 1.94 -26.04 -20.65
CA ALA A 21 2.31 -25.96 -19.24
C ALA A 21 1.54 -24.84 -18.51
N ALA A 22 1.29 -23.72 -19.19
CA ALA A 22 0.48 -22.62 -18.63
C ALA A 22 -0.98 -23.03 -18.44
N ALA A 23 -1.52 -23.92 -19.29
CA ALA A 23 -2.91 -24.34 -19.24
C ALA A 23 -3.25 -25.25 -18.02
N GLU A 24 -2.28 -25.99 -17.47
CA GLU A 24 -2.48 -26.78 -16.23
C GLU A 24 -2.08 -26.02 -14.95
N GLU A 25 -1.20 -25.02 -15.03
CA GLU A 25 -0.84 -24.18 -13.87
C GLU A 25 -1.93 -23.14 -13.52
N THR A 26 -2.74 -22.73 -14.50
CA THR A 26 -3.80 -21.73 -14.28
C THR A 26 -5.01 -22.26 -13.49
N PRO A 27 -5.56 -23.47 -13.75
CA PRO A 27 -6.64 -24.01 -12.93
C PRO A 27 -6.20 -24.42 -11.53
N LEU A 28 -4.93 -24.80 -11.30
CA LEU A 28 -4.43 -25.08 -9.94
C LEU A 28 -4.29 -23.80 -9.10
N ALA A 29 -3.70 -22.73 -9.65
CA ALA A 29 -3.60 -21.46 -8.93
C ALA A 29 -4.97 -20.81 -8.65
N THR A 30 -5.98 -21.10 -9.48
CA THR A 30 -7.35 -20.62 -9.28
C THR A 30 -8.20 -21.55 -8.41
N SER A 31 -7.84 -22.84 -8.27
CA SER A 31 -8.51 -23.79 -7.37
C SER A 31 -7.92 -23.78 -5.94
N GLU A 32 -6.65 -23.43 -5.74
CA GLU A 32 -6.12 -23.15 -4.40
C GLU A 32 -6.69 -21.85 -3.80
N ALA A 33 -7.17 -20.93 -4.63
CA ALA A 33 -7.94 -19.77 -4.20
C ALA A 33 -9.42 -20.08 -3.91
N ALA A 34 -9.90 -21.28 -4.24
CA ALA A 34 -11.34 -21.56 -4.27
C ALA A 34 -11.98 -21.93 -2.92
N LEU A 35 -11.21 -22.20 -1.86
CA LEU A 35 -11.80 -22.62 -0.57
C LEU A 35 -11.16 -22.01 0.68
N ILE A 36 -10.33 -20.97 0.55
CA ILE A 36 -9.90 -20.18 1.71
C ILE A 36 -11.12 -19.43 2.25
N THR A 37 -11.61 -19.84 3.41
CA THR A 37 -12.71 -19.16 4.08
C THR A 37 -12.15 -18.20 5.11
N CYS A 38 -12.35 -16.91 4.90
CA CYS A 38 -12.08 -15.91 5.91
C CYS A 38 -13.33 -15.68 6.75
N GLY A 39 -13.14 -15.60 8.07
CA GLY A 39 -14.20 -15.17 8.98
C GLY A 39 -14.60 -13.71 8.76
N ASP A 40 -15.61 -13.27 9.49
CA ASP A 40 -16.03 -11.88 9.49
C ASP A 40 -14.92 -10.95 10.02
N TRP A 41 -14.91 -9.72 9.53
CA TRP A 41 -14.07 -8.68 10.11
C TRP A 41 -14.48 -8.42 11.56
N VAL A 42 -13.52 -8.47 12.47
CA VAL A 42 -13.75 -7.94 13.81
C VAL A 42 -13.96 -6.43 13.74
N GLY A 43 -14.64 -5.86 14.74
CA GLY A 43 -14.85 -4.42 14.80
C GLY A 43 -13.54 -3.62 14.82
N TRP A 44 -13.62 -2.38 14.34
CA TRP A 44 -12.49 -1.46 14.37
C TRP A 44 -11.98 -1.22 15.79
N SER A 45 -10.68 -1.43 15.99
CA SER A 45 -9.97 -1.20 17.24
C SER A 45 -8.94 -0.08 17.05
N ASP A 46 -8.80 0.78 18.04
CA ASP A 46 -7.77 1.84 18.02
C ASP A 46 -6.38 1.21 18.13
N THR A 47 -5.46 1.64 17.27
CA THR A 47 -4.07 1.14 17.28
C THR A 47 -3.22 1.78 18.39
N GLY A 48 -3.69 2.85 19.02
CA GLY A 48 -2.91 3.74 19.88
C GLY A 48 -1.90 4.61 19.13
N VAL A 49 -1.75 4.41 17.81
CA VAL A 49 -0.73 5.06 17.00
C VAL A 49 -1.21 6.45 16.59
N VAL A 50 -0.40 7.45 16.92
CA VAL A 50 -0.52 8.81 16.42
C VAL A 50 0.66 9.10 15.50
N ARG A 51 0.39 9.53 14.26
CA ARG A 51 1.43 9.95 13.31
C ARG A 51 1.26 11.41 12.94
N CYS A 52 2.39 12.06 12.69
CA CYS A 52 2.46 13.38 12.11
C CYS A 52 2.65 13.25 10.61
N LEU A 53 1.66 13.69 9.85
CA LEU A 53 1.64 13.62 8.38
C LEU A 53 1.06 14.91 7.82
N SER A 54 1.40 15.24 6.58
CA SER A 54 0.79 16.37 5.86
C SER A 54 -0.73 16.23 5.85
N ASN A 55 -1.42 17.29 6.26
CA ASN A 55 -2.87 17.33 6.32
C ASN A 55 -3.38 18.62 5.64
N PRO A 56 -4.02 18.52 4.45
CA PRO A 56 -4.52 19.70 3.73
C PRO A 56 -5.58 20.47 4.52
N ASP A 57 -6.31 19.80 5.43
CA ASP A 57 -7.28 20.46 6.31
C ASP A 57 -6.64 21.42 7.32
N CYS A 58 -5.33 21.28 7.55
CA CYS A 58 -4.54 22.15 8.42
C CYS A 58 -3.99 23.38 7.71
N GLY A 59 -4.38 23.59 6.45
CA GLY A 59 -3.93 24.69 5.62
C GLY A 59 -2.47 24.55 5.21
N THR A 60 -1.93 25.64 4.70
CA THR A 60 -0.55 25.73 4.23
C THR A 60 0.20 26.81 4.99
N ASN A 61 1.51 26.66 5.10
CA ASN A 61 2.42 27.72 5.51
C ASN A 61 3.40 28.06 4.38
N TRP A 62 3.84 29.32 4.35
CA TRP A 62 4.87 29.73 3.40
C TRP A 62 6.24 29.59 4.01
N VAL A 63 7.16 29.01 3.25
CA VAL A 63 8.57 28.88 3.61
C VAL A 63 9.41 29.51 2.50
N CYS A 64 10.44 30.26 2.89
CA CYS A 64 11.45 30.75 1.97
C CYS A 64 12.51 29.67 1.78
N GLU A 65 12.51 29.02 0.61
CA GLU A 65 13.39 27.92 0.30
C GLU A 65 14.67 28.42 -0.38
N PRO A 66 15.86 28.20 0.22
CA PRO A 66 17.14 28.65 -0.33
C PRO A 66 17.71 27.69 -1.38
N ARG A 67 17.14 26.48 -1.51
CA ARG A 67 17.64 25.43 -2.40
C ARG A 67 16.89 25.32 -3.71
N LEU A 68 15.75 25.98 -3.84
CA LEU A 68 14.96 26.00 -5.06
C LEU A 68 15.41 27.18 -5.93
N LYS A 69 15.58 26.91 -7.23
CA LYS A 69 15.79 27.99 -8.20
C LYS A 69 14.44 28.69 -8.42
N ALA A 70 14.50 29.99 -8.75
CA ALA A 70 13.31 30.80 -9.02
C ALA A 70 12.40 30.17 -10.10
N ASP A 71 12.98 29.55 -11.11
CA ASP A 71 12.25 28.93 -12.23
C ASP A 71 11.58 27.59 -11.85
N ASP A 72 12.02 26.95 -10.76
CA ASP A 72 11.46 25.68 -10.26
C ASP A 72 10.34 25.92 -9.23
N ALA A 73 10.04 27.18 -8.92
CA ALA A 73 9.03 27.52 -7.95
C ALA A 73 7.61 27.29 -8.53
N PRO A 74 6.68 26.74 -7.73
CA PRO A 74 5.31 26.57 -8.18
C PRO A 74 4.70 27.94 -8.55
N SER A 75 4.06 28.01 -9.71
CA SER A 75 3.29 29.18 -10.12
C SER A 75 2.17 29.40 -9.11
N LEU A 76 2.10 30.60 -8.55
CA LEU A 76 1.03 30.98 -7.66
C LEU A 76 -0.15 31.39 -8.52
N ASP A 77 -1.26 30.67 -8.44
CA ASP A 77 -2.49 31.09 -9.11
C ASP A 77 -2.87 32.50 -8.66
N ASP A 78 -3.42 33.33 -9.55
CA ASP A 78 -3.88 34.72 -9.30
C ASP A 78 -5.04 34.85 -8.28
N GLY A 79 -5.29 33.81 -7.48
CA GLY A 79 -6.34 33.76 -6.46
C GLY A 79 -5.83 34.08 -5.05
N PRO A 80 -6.74 34.22 -4.06
CA PRO A 80 -6.39 34.48 -2.67
C PRO A 80 -5.91 33.20 -1.96
N GLN A 81 -4.93 32.51 -2.54
CA GLN A 81 -4.01 31.73 -1.73
C GLN A 81 -3.21 32.78 -0.94
N GLN A 82 -3.15 32.67 0.39
CA GLN A 82 -2.55 33.67 1.28
C GLN A 82 -1.29 34.26 0.63
N ARG A 83 -1.24 35.58 0.41
CA ARG A 83 -0.16 36.19 -0.39
C ARG A 83 1.21 35.68 0.09
N PRO A 84 2.09 35.22 -0.81
CA PRO A 84 3.41 34.72 -0.44
C PRO A 84 4.21 35.82 0.28
N PRO A 85 5.06 35.46 1.26
CA PRO A 85 5.95 36.41 1.91
C PRO A 85 7.03 36.89 0.95
N VAL A 86 7.62 38.04 1.27
CA VAL A 86 8.85 38.50 0.61
C VAL A 86 10.03 37.71 1.18
N CYS A 87 10.69 36.93 0.33
CA CYS A 87 11.85 36.14 0.72
C CYS A 87 13.17 36.89 0.50
N PRO A 88 14.23 36.57 1.27
CA PRO A 88 15.58 37.09 1.02
C PRO A 88 16.08 36.81 -0.40
N ALA A 89 17.01 37.62 -0.89
CA ALA A 89 17.60 37.44 -2.22
C ALA A 89 18.19 36.03 -2.39
N GLY A 90 17.83 35.36 -3.48
CA GLY A 90 18.25 33.98 -3.76
C GLY A 90 17.40 32.89 -3.11
N GLN A 91 16.29 33.24 -2.46
CA GLN A 91 15.30 32.28 -1.94
C GLN A 91 13.95 32.48 -2.64
N VAL A 92 13.10 31.45 -2.59
CA VAL A 92 11.75 31.51 -3.19
C VAL A 92 10.69 31.10 -2.19
N ALA A 93 9.55 31.78 -2.21
CA ALA A 93 8.40 31.45 -1.37
C ALA A 93 7.69 30.21 -1.91
N VAL A 94 7.56 29.18 -1.09
CA VAL A 94 6.89 27.92 -1.44
C VAL A 94 5.84 27.59 -0.38
N PRO A 95 4.61 27.22 -0.78
CA PRO A 95 3.60 26.78 0.17
C PRO A 95 3.83 25.31 0.53
N TYR A 96 3.95 25.01 1.82
CA TYR A 96 3.99 23.66 2.34
C TYR A 96 2.68 23.34 3.04
N VAL A 97 2.17 22.13 2.82
CA VAL A 97 0.98 21.64 3.53
C VAL A 97 1.36 21.41 4.99
N ASN A 98 0.61 22.03 5.90
CA ASN A 98 0.83 21.86 7.34
C ASN A 98 0.59 20.40 7.73
N SER A 99 1.42 19.90 8.65
CA SER A 99 1.20 18.58 9.23
C SER A 99 0.10 18.62 10.28
N GLY A 100 -0.66 17.53 10.38
CA GLY A 100 -1.59 17.29 11.49
C GLY A 100 -1.30 15.95 12.16
N LYS A 101 -1.90 15.76 13.34
CA LYS A 101 -1.89 14.47 14.04
C LYS A 101 -3.00 13.58 13.50
N MET A 102 -2.63 12.38 13.04
CA MET A 102 -3.52 11.36 12.49
C MET A 102 -3.57 10.15 13.42
N ARG A 103 -4.79 9.70 13.75
CA ARG A 103 -5.03 8.48 14.54
C ARG A 103 -5.54 7.35 13.67
N TYR A 104 -5.13 6.13 13.99
CA TYR A 104 -5.41 4.96 13.19
C TYR A 104 -6.19 3.91 13.96
N GLN A 105 -7.12 3.30 13.25
CA GLN A 105 -7.79 2.07 13.68
C GLN A 105 -7.38 0.93 12.76
N PHE A 106 -7.46 -0.27 13.30
CA PHE A 106 -7.31 -1.50 12.55
C PHE A 106 -8.51 -2.41 12.77
N GLN A 107 -8.77 -3.27 11.81
CA GLN A 107 -9.61 -4.45 11.97
C GLN A 107 -8.89 -5.64 11.36
N TYR A 108 -9.25 -6.84 11.77
CA TYR A 108 -8.65 -8.06 11.28
C TYR A 108 -9.70 -9.14 11.04
N ARG A 109 -9.34 -10.15 10.24
CA ARG A 109 -10.10 -11.40 10.13
C ARG A 109 -9.13 -12.56 10.00
N ALA A 110 -9.48 -13.70 10.58
CA ALA A 110 -8.71 -14.93 10.45
C ALA A 110 -9.22 -15.73 9.25
N CYS A 111 -8.30 -16.30 8.48
CA CYS A 111 -8.61 -17.12 7.32
C CYS A 111 -8.15 -18.56 7.54
N TYR A 112 -8.95 -19.50 7.07
CA TYR A 112 -8.78 -20.93 7.26
C TYR A 112 -8.78 -21.66 5.92
N ASP A 113 -8.07 -22.78 5.86
CA ASP A 113 -8.16 -23.71 4.73
C ASP A 113 -9.47 -24.50 4.76
N GLU A 114 -9.72 -25.34 3.76
CA GLU A 114 -10.95 -26.15 3.71
C GLU A 114 -11.04 -27.18 4.85
N ALA A 115 -9.91 -27.56 5.43
CA ALA A 115 -9.83 -28.48 6.56
C ALA A 115 -10.06 -27.75 7.91
N GLY A 116 -10.27 -26.43 7.90
CA GLY A 116 -10.47 -25.62 9.09
C GLY A 116 -9.18 -25.27 9.84
N ASN A 117 -8.00 -25.48 9.25
CA ASN A 117 -6.74 -25.07 9.85
C ASN A 117 -6.49 -23.58 9.61
N TYR A 118 -5.97 -22.90 10.62
CA TYR A 118 -5.55 -21.50 10.50
C TYR A 118 -4.47 -21.37 9.41
N THR A 119 -4.66 -20.44 8.49
CA THR A 119 -3.67 -20.12 7.44
C THR A 119 -2.97 -18.81 7.75
N HIS A 120 -3.73 -17.72 7.86
CA HIS A 120 -3.21 -16.38 8.09
C HIS A 120 -4.28 -15.44 8.67
N THR A 121 -3.85 -14.24 9.05
CA THR A 121 -4.72 -13.14 9.48
C THR A 121 -4.56 -11.99 8.51
N GLU A 122 -5.67 -11.49 7.99
CA GLU A 122 -5.69 -10.26 7.21
C GLU A 122 -5.92 -9.05 8.11
N TYR A 123 -5.34 -7.91 7.74
CA TYR A 123 -5.47 -6.66 8.47
C TYR A 123 -5.90 -5.55 7.52
N GLN A 124 -6.80 -4.70 8.00
CA GLN A 124 -7.11 -3.41 7.37
C GLN A 124 -6.79 -2.29 8.35
N TYR A 125 -6.27 -1.19 7.81
CA TYR A 125 -5.95 0.01 8.56
C TYR A 125 -6.67 1.19 7.94
N ARG A 126 -7.13 2.10 8.78
CA ARG A 126 -7.65 3.39 8.32
C ARG A 126 -7.24 4.52 9.25
N ASN A 127 -7.12 5.71 8.70
CA ASN A 127 -7.24 6.91 9.51
C ASN A 127 -8.72 7.10 9.89
N TYR A 128 -9.00 7.40 11.14
CA TYR A 128 -10.38 7.67 11.59
C TYR A 128 -10.52 9.06 12.23
N ALA A 129 -9.41 9.71 12.58
CA ALA A 129 -9.39 11.05 13.13
C ALA A 129 -8.12 11.79 12.73
N SER A 130 -8.26 13.08 12.45
CA SER A 130 -7.17 14.02 12.20
C SER A 130 -7.37 15.27 13.08
N SER A 131 -6.29 15.97 13.40
CA SER A 131 -6.35 17.26 14.07
C SER A 131 -5.17 18.14 13.66
N CYS A 132 -5.38 19.46 13.63
CA CYS A 132 -4.38 20.45 13.24
C CYS A 132 -3.56 20.99 14.40
N ILE A 133 -3.44 20.19 15.46
CA ILE A 133 -2.53 20.48 16.56
C ILE A 133 -1.11 20.27 16.03
N SER A 134 -0.20 21.18 16.39
CA SER A 134 1.19 21.11 15.97
C SER A 134 1.79 19.73 16.22
N CYS A 135 2.31 19.20 15.13
CA CYS A 135 3.48 18.34 15.11
C CYS A 135 4.71 19.25 15.12
#